data_AF-A0AAJ1BXZ7-F1
#
_entry.id   AF-A0AAJ1BXZ7-F1
#
_cell.length_a   1.000
_cell.length_b   1.000
_cell.length_c   1.000
_cell.angle_alpha   90.00
_cell.angle_beta   90.00
_cell.angle_gamma   90.00
#
_symmetry.space_group_name_H-M   'P 1'
#
loop_
_entity.id
_entity.type
_entity.pdbx_description
1 polymer ?
#
loop_
_entity_poly.entity_id
_entity_poly.type
_entity_poly.pdbx_seq_one_letter_code
_entity_poly.pdbx_strand_id
1 'polypeptide(L)'
;MKTTDRVALNDWYAIATASEVTAQPVTTRLLGQDIEYRLSESGAPLVREILDDGARGPVLPVQVRYGCLFTSLGTPVKDIVHIEEAEEEDRRFVPCGWVTMRASGLRVVENFLDMAHFPFVHTDILGSEPHTEVPTYQSEIRRDVDEVWATNCTFFQPRIAATEDKGDFVHLTYRVPSPFVVMLYRVCPTSPNRLDAIALFIQPMEEGLCRAQPVMYLVDSVSSHKSLLNFEQVIFLQDRIIVENQRPLLLPLEPRAEIPTRADSSSIAYRRWLKEKGVRFGTTAGAA
;
A
#
# COMPACT_ATOMS: atom_id res chain seq x y z
N MET A 1 -10.52 19.16 2.98
CA MET A 1 -11.27 19.16 4.26
C MET A 1 -11.09 17.81 4.90
N LYS A 2 -11.02 17.73 6.23
CA LYS A 2 -11.00 16.44 6.95
C LYS A 2 -12.21 15.59 6.55
N THR A 3 -11.98 14.31 6.26
CA THR A 3 -13.08 13.38 5.95
C THR A 3 -14.02 13.18 7.14
N THR A 4 -15.26 12.77 6.85
CA THR A 4 -16.23 12.31 7.86
C THR A 4 -16.36 10.80 7.91
N ASP A 5 -15.64 10.08 7.05
CA ASP A 5 -15.67 8.62 6.97
C ASP A 5 -15.13 7.99 8.24
N ARG A 6 -16.03 7.47 9.08
CA ARG A 6 -15.65 6.82 10.34
C ARG A 6 -14.71 5.64 10.12
N VAL A 7 -14.90 4.89 9.03
CA VAL A 7 -14.04 3.75 8.69
C VAL A 7 -12.60 4.19 8.40
N ALA A 8 -12.40 5.34 7.74
CA ALA A 8 -11.07 5.87 7.48
C ALA A 8 -10.48 6.54 8.74
N LEU A 9 -11.28 7.35 9.45
CA LEU A 9 -10.81 8.04 10.66
C LEU A 9 -10.36 7.05 11.76
N ASN A 10 -11.01 5.90 11.86
CA ASN A 10 -10.72 4.86 12.86
C ASN A 10 -9.75 3.77 12.35
N ASP A 11 -8.92 4.07 11.35
CA ASP A 11 -7.86 3.18 10.87
C ASP A 11 -6.47 3.75 11.20
N TRP A 12 -5.44 2.92 11.05
CA TRP A 12 -4.04 3.30 11.26
C TRP A 12 -3.34 3.64 9.95
N TYR A 13 -2.57 4.72 9.96
CA TYR A 13 -1.81 5.19 8.79
C TYR A 13 -0.36 5.44 9.16
N ALA A 14 0.56 4.88 8.36
CA ALA A 14 1.96 5.28 8.42
C ALA A 14 2.07 6.74 7.97
N ILE A 15 2.76 7.57 8.74
CA ILE A 15 2.93 9.01 8.48
C ILE A 15 4.39 9.47 8.44
N ALA A 16 5.33 8.63 8.83
CA ALA A 16 6.76 8.96 8.74
C ALA A 16 7.60 7.70 8.85
N THR A 17 8.85 7.78 8.39
CA THR A 17 9.88 6.81 8.77
C THR A 17 10.24 7.04 10.23
N ALA A 18 10.11 6.03 11.09
CA ALA A 18 10.25 6.19 12.54
C ALA A 18 11.64 6.72 12.96
N SER A 19 12.69 6.25 12.29
CA SER A 19 14.08 6.65 12.56
C SER A 19 14.41 8.09 12.14
N GLU A 20 13.55 8.74 11.34
CA GLU A 20 13.73 10.11 10.86
C GLU A 20 12.98 11.13 11.72
N VAL A 21 12.17 10.68 12.68
CA VAL A 21 11.42 11.57 13.57
C VAL A 21 12.37 12.20 14.58
N THR A 22 12.34 13.54 14.66
CA THR A 22 13.19 14.31 15.59
C THR A 22 12.33 15.19 16.50
N ALA A 23 12.95 15.93 17.41
CA ALA A 23 12.24 16.92 18.23
C ALA A 23 11.71 18.12 17.43
N GLN A 24 12.21 18.33 16.20
CA GLN A 24 11.71 19.38 15.32
C GLN A 24 10.31 18.99 14.79
N PRO A 25 9.29 19.86 14.96
CA PRO A 25 7.96 19.61 14.44
C PRO A 25 7.95 19.52 12.92
N VAL A 26 7.32 18.47 12.38
CA VAL A 26 7.07 18.31 10.96
C VAL A 26 5.57 18.27 10.72
N THR A 27 5.09 19.07 9.76
CA THR A 27 3.68 19.11 9.36
C THR A 27 3.45 18.24 8.13
N THR A 28 2.35 17.49 8.13
CA THR A 28 1.85 16.75 6.97
C THR A 28 0.32 16.73 6.97
N ARG A 29 -0.29 16.06 6.00
CA ARG A 29 -1.75 15.89 5.90
C ARG A 29 -2.16 14.44 5.95
N LEU A 30 -3.23 14.14 6.66
CA LEU A 30 -3.87 12.83 6.68
C LEU A 30 -5.38 13.01 6.51
N LEU A 31 -5.99 12.34 5.55
CA LEU A 31 -7.42 12.37 5.26
C LEU A 31 -8.00 13.80 5.17
N GLY A 32 -7.22 14.74 4.62
CA GLY A 32 -7.57 16.16 4.48
C GLY A 32 -7.41 17.01 5.74
N GLN A 33 -6.89 16.45 6.84
CA GLN A 33 -6.57 17.12 8.10
C GLN A 33 -5.07 17.37 8.21
N ASP A 34 -4.68 18.58 8.60
CA ASP A 34 -3.29 18.91 8.89
C ASP A 34 -2.90 18.31 10.25
N ILE A 35 -1.75 17.66 10.31
CA ILE A 35 -1.19 17.06 11.52
C ILE A 35 0.28 17.46 11.69
N GLU A 36 0.71 17.56 12.94
CA GLU A 36 2.09 17.80 13.35
C GLU A 36 2.63 16.55 14.06
N TYR A 37 3.84 16.10 13.73
CA TYR A 37 4.52 15.03 14.45
C TYR A 37 5.95 15.43 14.84
N ARG A 38 6.42 14.91 15.98
CA ARG A 38 7.78 15.08 16.52
C ARG A 38 8.07 14.10 17.65
N LEU A 39 9.29 14.08 18.16
CA LEU A 39 9.62 13.52 19.48
C LEU A 39 9.27 14.54 20.58
N SER A 40 8.69 14.06 21.67
CA SER A 40 8.49 14.81 22.91
C SER A 40 9.81 15.03 23.65
N GLU A 41 9.78 15.80 24.74
CA GLU A 41 10.93 15.97 25.64
C GLU A 41 11.39 14.64 26.26
N SER A 42 10.48 13.67 26.42
CA SER A 42 10.81 12.32 26.91
C SER A 42 11.35 11.39 25.81
N GLY A 43 11.51 11.88 24.57
CA GLY A 43 11.91 11.08 23.42
C GLY A 43 10.80 10.20 22.84
N ALA A 44 9.57 10.30 23.32
CA ALA A 44 8.44 9.53 22.80
C ALA A 44 7.81 10.23 21.59
N PRO A 45 7.41 9.51 20.53
CA PRO A 45 6.71 10.12 19.40
C PRO A 45 5.38 10.74 19.82
N LEU A 46 5.12 11.95 19.31
CA LEU A 46 3.93 12.76 19.59
C LEU A 46 3.32 13.21 18.27
N VAL A 47 2.01 13.01 18.10
CA VAL A 47 1.26 13.46 16.93
C VAL A 47 0.02 14.23 17.39
N ARG A 48 -0.28 15.36 16.75
CA ARG A 48 -1.45 16.22 17.05
C ARG A 48 -2.08 16.74 15.77
N GLU A 49 -3.40 16.97 15.79
CA GLU A 49 -4.06 17.75 14.74
C GLU A 49 -3.66 19.23 14.83
N ILE A 50 -3.62 19.89 13.68
CA ILE A 50 -3.57 21.35 13.56
C ILE A 50 -4.97 21.83 13.22
N LEU A 51 -5.63 22.54 14.13
CA LEU A 51 -7.00 23.02 13.96
C LEU A 51 -7.05 24.20 12.98
N ASP A 52 -8.25 24.57 12.52
CA ASP A 52 -8.46 25.65 11.53
C ASP A 52 -7.91 27.02 11.99
N ASP A 53 -7.80 27.26 13.30
CA ASP A 53 -7.22 28.46 13.90
C ASP A 53 -5.68 28.36 14.11
N GLY A 54 -5.06 27.26 13.68
CA GLY A 54 -3.65 26.95 13.87
C GLY A 54 -3.28 26.41 15.24
N ALA A 55 -4.24 26.24 16.16
CA ALA A 55 -3.99 25.64 17.46
C ALA A 55 -3.71 24.13 17.33
N ARG A 56 -2.98 23.58 18.31
CA ARG A 56 -2.76 22.12 18.38
C ARG A 56 -3.96 21.48 19.06
N GLY A 57 -4.61 20.56 18.35
CA GLY A 57 -5.67 19.72 18.87
C GLY A 57 -5.19 18.70 19.92
N PRO A 58 -6.05 17.75 20.31
CA PRO A 58 -5.65 16.67 21.21
C PRO A 58 -4.53 15.81 20.62
N VAL A 59 -3.84 15.08 21.51
CA VAL A 59 -2.84 14.08 21.11
C VAL A 59 -3.56 12.91 20.43
N LEU A 60 -3.05 12.51 19.28
CA LEU A 60 -3.57 11.37 18.52
C LEU A 60 -2.94 10.06 19.02
N PRO A 61 -3.59 8.90 18.81
CA PRO A 61 -2.97 7.60 19.00
C PRO A 61 -1.69 7.47 18.19
N VAL A 62 -0.67 6.84 18.77
CA VAL A 62 0.63 6.66 18.12
C VAL A 62 1.14 5.24 18.36
N GLN A 63 1.68 4.63 17.30
CA GLN A 63 2.44 3.39 17.37
C GLN A 63 3.66 3.46 16.45
N VAL A 64 4.75 2.78 16.82
CA VAL A 64 5.90 2.58 15.94
C VAL A 64 5.96 1.11 15.57
N ARG A 65 5.82 0.81 14.28
CA ARG A 65 5.82 -0.56 13.76
C ARG A 65 6.36 -0.57 12.34
N TYR A 66 7.00 -1.65 11.91
CA TYR A 66 7.47 -1.82 10.53
C TYR A 66 8.33 -0.66 10.00
N GLY A 67 9.17 -0.09 10.87
CA GLY A 67 10.02 1.07 10.55
C GLY A 67 9.26 2.39 10.37
N CYS A 68 7.95 2.43 10.60
CA CYS A 68 7.11 3.61 10.41
C CYS A 68 6.49 4.11 11.72
N LEU A 69 6.27 5.42 11.78
CA LEU A 69 5.39 6.06 12.77
C LEU A 69 3.96 6.00 12.24
N PHE A 70 3.07 5.36 12.99
CA PHE A 70 1.65 5.25 12.68
C PHE A 70 0.80 6.15 13.59
N THR A 71 -0.30 6.67 13.04
CA THR A 71 -1.32 7.39 13.80
C THR A 71 -2.73 7.11 13.28
N SER A 72 -3.74 7.58 14.01
CA SER A 72 -5.16 7.52 13.64
C SER A 72 -5.81 8.88 13.97
N LEU A 73 -6.76 9.35 13.15
CA LEU A 73 -7.51 10.60 13.40
C LEU A 73 -8.76 10.39 14.26
N GLY A 74 -9.01 9.15 14.68
CA GLY A 74 -10.19 8.75 15.42
C GLY A 74 -9.85 7.74 16.51
N THR A 75 -10.73 6.74 16.68
CA THR A 75 -10.54 5.68 17.67
C THR A 75 -10.36 4.36 16.93
N PRO A 76 -9.11 3.87 16.80
CA PRO A 76 -8.84 2.69 16.01
C PRO A 76 -9.59 1.47 16.54
N VAL A 77 -10.31 0.78 15.66
CA VAL A 77 -11.15 -0.39 16.00
C VAL A 77 -10.43 -1.72 15.82
N LYS A 78 -9.31 -1.70 15.09
CA LYS A 78 -8.38 -2.81 14.88
C LYS A 78 -6.97 -2.31 15.13
N ASP A 79 -6.04 -3.22 15.39
CA ASP A 79 -4.62 -2.89 15.45
C ASP A 79 -4.03 -2.76 14.04
N ILE A 80 -2.81 -2.24 13.92
CA ILE A 80 -2.04 -2.24 12.67
C ILE A 80 -1.94 -3.69 12.16
N VAL A 81 -2.12 -3.88 10.84
CA VAL A 81 -2.05 -5.20 10.21
C VAL A 81 -0.86 -6.01 10.72
N HIS A 82 -1.10 -7.28 11.06
CA HIS A 82 -0.04 -8.20 11.43
C HIS A 82 0.62 -8.80 10.17
N ILE A 83 1.94 -8.65 10.10
CA ILE A 83 2.85 -9.18 9.10
C ILE A 83 3.74 -10.19 9.79
N GLU A 84 3.51 -11.48 9.55
CA GLU A 84 4.24 -12.59 10.19
C GLU A 84 5.73 -12.54 9.86
N GLU A 85 6.06 -12.23 8.60
CA GLU A 85 7.44 -12.16 8.10
C GLU A 85 8.27 -11.06 8.75
N ALA A 86 7.63 -10.09 9.41
CA ALA A 86 8.35 -9.06 10.15
C ALA A 86 8.87 -9.55 11.51
N GLU A 87 8.40 -10.72 11.98
CA GLU A 87 8.80 -11.32 13.26
C GLU A 87 9.90 -12.37 13.09
N GLU A 88 10.28 -12.69 11.85
CA GLU A 88 11.38 -13.59 11.52
C GLU A 88 12.72 -12.81 11.51
N GLU A 89 13.59 -13.08 12.49
CA GLU A 89 14.86 -12.34 12.69
C GLU A 89 15.87 -12.45 11.54
N ASP A 90 15.77 -13.50 10.73
CA ASP A 90 16.67 -13.75 9.59
C ASP A 90 16.20 -13.07 8.29
N ARG A 91 15.05 -12.38 8.32
CA ARG A 91 14.53 -11.64 7.17
C ARG A 91 15.28 -10.33 7.00
N ARG A 92 15.52 -9.98 5.74
CA ARG A 92 16.00 -8.66 5.39
C ARG A 92 14.84 -7.67 5.34
N PHE A 93 14.85 -6.71 6.25
CA PHE A 93 13.96 -5.55 6.20
C PHE A 93 14.50 -4.47 5.25
N VAL A 94 13.67 -4.03 4.29
CA VAL A 94 14.01 -2.98 3.32
C VAL A 94 12.89 -1.94 3.27
N PRO A 95 13.04 -0.78 3.92
CA PRO A 95 12.14 0.36 3.73
C PRO A 95 12.51 1.10 2.43
N CYS A 96 11.54 1.30 1.54
CA CYS A 96 11.82 1.69 0.15
C CYS A 96 11.82 3.20 -0.11
N GLY A 97 11.55 3.99 0.93
CA GLY A 97 11.41 5.43 0.86
C GLY A 97 9.98 5.88 0.50
N TRP A 98 9.64 7.09 0.92
CA TRP A 98 8.34 7.69 0.64
C TRP A 98 8.27 8.25 -0.78
N VAL A 99 7.21 7.91 -1.51
CA VAL A 99 6.90 8.48 -2.82
C VAL A 99 5.55 9.18 -2.78
N THR A 100 5.53 10.48 -3.05
CA THR A 100 4.29 11.26 -3.17
C THR A 100 3.76 11.19 -4.59
N MET A 101 2.45 10.98 -4.74
CA MET A 101 1.77 10.82 -6.02
C MET A 101 0.49 11.67 -6.04
N ARG A 102 0.24 12.37 -7.16
CA ARG A 102 -1.06 13.02 -7.39
C ARG A 102 -2.05 11.99 -7.90
N ALA A 103 -2.59 11.19 -6.98
CA ALA A 103 -3.64 10.20 -7.23
C ALA A 103 -4.43 9.93 -5.94
N SER A 104 -5.60 9.31 -6.07
CA SER A 104 -6.27 8.70 -4.91
C SER A 104 -5.44 7.54 -4.39
N GLY A 105 -5.25 7.47 -3.06
CA GLY A 105 -4.59 6.32 -2.43
C GLY A 105 -5.27 4.98 -2.75
N LEU A 106 -6.58 4.99 -3.03
CA LEU A 106 -7.32 3.79 -3.42
C LEU A 106 -6.97 3.31 -4.84
N ARG A 107 -6.61 4.23 -5.76
CA ARG A 107 -6.08 3.88 -7.09
C ARG A 107 -4.70 3.24 -6.99
N VAL A 108 -3.88 3.67 -6.01
CA VAL A 108 -2.56 3.08 -5.76
C VAL A 108 -2.70 1.64 -5.24
N VAL A 109 -3.64 1.39 -4.31
CA VAL A 109 -3.97 0.00 -3.90
C VAL A 109 -4.43 -0.84 -5.09
N GLU A 110 -5.32 -0.30 -5.91
CA GLU A 110 -5.84 -1.02 -7.08
C GLU A 110 -4.75 -1.34 -8.11
N ASN A 111 -3.86 -0.40 -8.41
CA ASN A 111 -2.72 -0.63 -9.31
C ASN A 111 -1.78 -1.73 -8.79
N PHE A 112 -1.56 -1.79 -7.47
CA PHE A 112 -0.75 -2.86 -6.87
C PHE A 112 -1.40 -4.26 -7.00
N LEU A 113 -2.73 -4.33 -7.07
CA LEU A 113 -3.48 -5.58 -7.25
C LEU A 113 -3.57 -6.04 -8.72
N ASP A 114 -3.32 -5.14 -9.66
CA ASP A 114 -3.43 -5.39 -11.09
C ASP A 114 -2.20 -6.18 -11.56
N MET A 115 -2.40 -7.37 -12.10
CA MET A 115 -1.32 -8.16 -12.74
C MET A 115 -1.28 -7.95 -14.25
N ALA A 116 -2.38 -7.47 -14.84
CA ALA A 116 -2.52 -7.34 -16.28
C ALA A 116 -1.62 -6.25 -16.87
N HIS A 117 -1.20 -5.27 -16.06
CA HIS A 117 -0.31 -4.21 -16.52
C HIS A 117 1.17 -4.63 -16.55
N PHE A 118 1.55 -5.72 -15.89
CA PHE A 118 2.94 -6.18 -15.75
C PHE A 118 3.74 -6.20 -17.06
N PRO A 119 3.28 -6.85 -18.15
CA PRO A 119 4.06 -6.93 -19.38
C PRO A 119 4.15 -5.60 -20.14
N PHE A 120 3.28 -4.64 -19.84
CA PHE A 120 3.17 -3.36 -20.57
C PHE A 120 3.88 -2.21 -19.86
N VAL A 121 3.81 -2.17 -18.53
CA VAL A 121 4.39 -1.08 -17.71
C VAL A 121 5.76 -1.48 -17.16
N HIS A 122 5.91 -2.76 -16.79
CA HIS A 122 7.13 -3.32 -16.19
C HIS A 122 7.79 -4.32 -17.15
N THR A 123 7.83 -3.97 -18.43
CA THR A 123 8.41 -4.79 -19.49
C THR A 123 9.83 -5.23 -19.11
N ASP A 124 10.09 -6.52 -19.25
CA ASP A 124 11.35 -7.20 -18.92
C ASP A 124 11.72 -7.18 -17.42
N ILE A 125 10.78 -6.79 -16.55
CA ILE A 125 10.91 -6.83 -15.08
C ILE A 125 9.86 -7.77 -14.50
N LEU A 126 8.58 -7.38 -14.51
CA LEU A 126 7.48 -8.16 -13.93
C LEU A 126 6.63 -8.91 -14.97
N GLY A 127 6.88 -8.66 -16.26
CA GLY A 127 6.24 -9.36 -17.36
C GLY A 127 6.90 -9.01 -18.68
N SER A 128 6.64 -9.79 -19.72
CA SER A 128 7.12 -9.50 -21.08
C SER A 128 6.28 -10.18 -22.14
N GLU A 129 6.24 -9.61 -23.35
CA GLU A 129 5.66 -10.29 -24.51
C GLU A 129 6.50 -11.52 -24.88
N PRO A 130 5.87 -12.62 -25.36
CA PRO A 130 4.44 -12.78 -25.66
C PRO A 130 3.58 -13.23 -24.46
N HIS A 131 4.14 -13.33 -23.26
CA HIS A 131 3.46 -13.82 -22.05
C HIS A 131 2.63 -12.72 -21.37
N THR A 132 1.47 -12.41 -21.95
CA THR A 132 0.59 -11.32 -21.49
C THR A 132 -0.69 -11.77 -20.79
N GLU A 133 -1.01 -13.07 -20.86
CA GLU A 133 -2.23 -13.61 -20.26
C GLU A 133 -2.11 -13.67 -18.73
N VAL A 134 -3.12 -13.12 -18.04
CA VAL A 134 -3.31 -13.35 -16.59
C VAL A 134 -4.08 -14.66 -16.41
N PRO A 135 -3.47 -15.72 -15.86
CA PRO A 135 -4.15 -16.97 -15.56
C PRO A 135 -5.31 -16.76 -14.57
N THR A 136 -6.27 -17.68 -14.59
CA THR A 136 -7.39 -17.61 -13.64
C THR A 136 -6.88 -17.80 -12.21
N TYR A 137 -7.23 -16.86 -11.34
CA TYR A 137 -6.94 -16.88 -9.91
C TYR A 137 -8.23 -16.70 -9.10
N GLN A 138 -8.17 -16.84 -7.77
CA GLN A 138 -9.33 -16.67 -6.90
C GLN A 138 -9.25 -15.33 -6.17
N SER A 139 -10.32 -14.54 -6.20
CA SER A 139 -10.46 -13.37 -5.33
C SER A 139 -11.67 -13.50 -4.41
N GLU A 140 -11.50 -13.09 -3.16
CA GLU A 140 -12.51 -13.22 -2.12
C GLU A 140 -12.46 -12.08 -1.11
N ILE A 141 -13.60 -11.81 -0.48
CA ILE A 141 -13.66 -10.96 0.72
C ILE A 141 -13.79 -11.91 1.91
N ARG A 142 -12.73 -12.06 2.68
CA ARG A 142 -12.72 -12.89 3.90
C ARG A 142 -13.37 -12.12 5.03
N ARG A 143 -14.52 -12.60 5.50
CA ARG A 143 -15.39 -11.87 6.45
C ARG A 143 -14.94 -11.99 7.92
N ASP A 144 -14.25 -13.06 8.24
CA ASP A 144 -13.67 -13.36 9.55
C ASP A 144 -12.54 -12.40 9.93
N VAL A 145 -11.68 -12.06 8.95
CA VAL A 145 -10.63 -11.05 9.12
C VAL A 145 -11.03 -9.68 8.56
N ASP A 146 -12.08 -9.64 7.74
CA ASP A 146 -12.60 -8.47 7.04
C ASP A 146 -11.54 -7.81 6.14
N GLU A 147 -11.13 -8.58 5.13
CA GLU A 147 -10.05 -8.25 4.18
C GLU A 147 -10.35 -8.77 2.78
N VAL A 148 -9.66 -8.24 1.78
CA VAL A 148 -9.72 -8.74 0.40
C VAL A 148 -8.48 -9.58 0.12
N TRP A 149 -8.66 -10.75 -0.46
CA TRP A 149 -7.58 -11.67 -0.81
C TRP A 149 -7.64 -12.05 -2.29
N ALA A 150 -6.48 -12.13 -2.93
CA ALA A 150 -6.31 -12.79 -4.21
C ALA A 150 -5.29 -13.92 -4.04
N THR A 151 -5.70 -15.15 -4.29
CA THR A 151 -4.91 -16.37 -4.04
C THR A 151 -4.80 -17.20 -5.31
N ASN A 152 -3.84 -18.13 -5.32
CA ASN A 152 -3.49 -18.94 -6.50
C ASN A 152 -3.16 -18.05 -7.71
N CYS A 153 -2.60 -16.86 -7.46
CA CYS A 153 -2.14 -15.99 -8.53
C CYS A 153 -0.83 -16.54 -9.06
N THR A 154 -0.71 -16.60 -10.39
CA THR A 154 0.53 -16.93 -11.07
C THR A 154 0.76 -15.97 -12.20
N PHE A 155 1.99 -15.52 -12.41
CA PHE A 155 2.32 -14.68 -13.55
C PHE A 155 3.73 -14.99 -14.05
N PHE A 156 3.94 -14.92 -15.36
CA PHE A 156 5.27 -15.12 -15.93
C PHE A 156 6.13 -13.88 -15.70
N GLN A 157 7.24 -14.04 -14.98
CA GLN A 157 8.21 -12.97 -14.76
C GLN A 157 9.51 -13.32 -15.47
N PRO A 158 10.04 -12.45 -16.35
CA PRO A 158 11.34 -12.66 -16.97
C PRO A 158 12.48 -12.56 -15.96
N ARG A 159 12.26 -11.84 -14.84
CA ARG A 159 13.20 -11.68 -13.73
C ARG A 159 12.48 -11.97 -12.41
N ILE A 160 12.68 -13.17 -11.88
CA ILE A 160 11.98 -13.65 -10.68
C ILE A 160 12.50 -12.98 -9.39
N ALA A 161 13.77 -12.61 -9.39
CA ALA A 161 14.44 -11.87 -8.32
C ALA A 161 15.49 -10.91 -8.92
N ALA A 162 16.00 -9.97 -8.12
CA ALA A 162 17.03 -9.03 -8.56
C ALA A 162 18.31 -9.69 -9.11
N THR A 163 18.54 -10.96 -8.77
CA THR A 163 19.71 -11.77 -9.10
C THR A 163 19.43 -12.88 -10.11
N GLU A 164 18.20 -13.06 -10.59
CA GLU A 164 17.82 -14.15 -11.50
C GLU A 164 17.48 -13.65 -12.91
N ASP A 165 18.02 -14.33 -13.93
CA ASP A 165 17.88 -13.98 -15.35
C ASP A 165 17.08 -15.03 -16.18
N LYS A 166 16.51 -16.05 -15.51
CA LYS A 166 15.63 -17.03 -16.16
C LYS A 166 14.18 -16.73 -15.80
N GLY A 167 13.33 -16.59 -16.81
CA GLY A 167 11.91 -16.37 -16.59
C GLY A 167 11.17 -17.65 -16.20
N ASP A 168 10.22 -17.51 -15.28
CA ASP A 168 9.32 -18.59 -14.84
C ASP A 168 8.01 -18.00 -14.32
N PHE A 169 7.03 -18.87 -14.09
CA PHE A 169 5.80 -18.51 -13.39
C PHE A 169 6.07 -18.37 -11.89
N VAL A 170 5.85 -17.17 -11.38
CA VAL A 170 5.92 -16.91 -9.94
C VAL A 170 4.56 -17.12 -9.30
N HIS A 171 4.56 -17.62 -8.06
CA HIS A 171 3.36 -17.76 -7.27
C HIS A 171 3.20 -16.56 -6.34
N LEU A 172 2.05 -15.90 -6.45
CA LEU A 172 1.73 -14.67 -5.76
C LEU A 172 0.46 -14.85 -4.92
N THR A 173 0.39 -14.12 -3.81
CA THR A 173 -0.84 -13.94 -3.04
C THR A 173 -0.94 -12.48 -2.63
N TYR A 174 -2.08 -11.86 -2.89
CA TYR A 174 -2.34 -10.49 -2.50
C TYR A 174 -3.34 -10.43 -1.35
N ARG A 175 -3.17 -9.42 -0.50
CA ARG A 175 -4.04 -9.14 0.64
C ARG A 175 -4.22 -7.64 0.79
N VAL A 176 -5.45 -7.20 1.00
CA VAL A 176 -5.80 -5.82 1.37
C VAL A 176 -6.37 -5.85 2.79
N PRO A 177 -5.52 -5.63 3.81
CA PRO A 177 -5.95 -5.69 5.22
C PRO A 177 -6.73 -4.45 5.66
N SER A 178 -6.53 -3.31 4.97
CA SER A 178 -7.12 -2.02 5.28
C SER A 178 -7.30 -1.22 3.97
N PRO A 179 -8.25 -0.27 3.87
CA PRO A 179 -8.51 0.47 2.64
C PRO A 179 -7.28 1.09 1.96
N PHE A 180 -6.24 1.46 2.72
CA PHE A 180 -5.04 2.12 2.21
C PHE A 180 -3.76 1.30 2.48
N VAL A 181 -3.90 0.00 2.67
CA VAL A 181 -2.77 -0.93 2.83
C VAL A 181 -2.99 -2.10 1.89
N VAL A 182 -1.94 -2.48 1.17
CA VAL A 182 -1.95 -3.66 0.31
C VAL A 182 -0.65 -4.42 0.50
N MET A 183 -0.74 -5.74 0.43
CA MET A 183 0.38 -6.65 0.60
C MET A 183 0.46 -7.64 -0.55
N LEU A 184 1.69 -7.99 -0.91
CA LEU A 184 2.04 -9.06 -1.82
C LEU A 184 2.94 -10.06 -1.08
N TYR A 185 2.58 -11.32 -1.18
CA TYR A 185 3.41 -12.45 -0.81
C TYR A 185 3.88 -13.15 -2.07
N ARG A 186 5.19 -13.40 -2.18
CA ARG A 186 5.79 -14.08 -3.32
C ARG A 186 6.57 -15.29 -2.82
N VAL A 187 6.33 -16.46 -3.42
CA VAL A 187 7.13 -17.66 -3.13
C VAL A 187 8.58 -17.40 -3.52
N CYS A 188 9.50 -17.65 -2.57
CA CYS A 188 10.92 -17.52 -2.83
C CYS A 188 11.45 -18.76 -3.58
N PRO A 189 12.06 -18.63 -4.78
CA PRO A 189 12.56 -19.80 -5.53
C PRO A 189 13.61 -20.61 -4.75
N THR A 190 14.46 -19.91 -3.98
CA THR A 190 15.52 -20.53 -3.18
C THR A 190 15.02 -21.08 -1.84
N SER A 191 13.79 -20.76 -1.44
CA SER A 191 13.14 -21.25 -0.22
C SER A 191 11.63 -21.41 -0.44
N PRO A 192 11.18 -22.45 -1.18
CA PRO A 192 9.79 -22.56 -1.65
C PRO A 192 8.72 -22.62 -0.54
N ASN A 193 9.12 -22.94 0.69
CA ASN A 193 8.23 -22.96 1.86
C ASN A 193 8.16 -21.60 2.59
N ARG A 194 8.84 -20.57 2.09
CA ARG A 194 8.86 -19.22 2.65
C ARG A 194 8.36 -18.23 1.61
N LEU A 195 7.66 -17.21 2.10
CA LEU A 195 7.10 -16.13 1.27
C LEU A 195 7.89 -14.86 1.55
N ASP A 196 8.44 -14.23 0.52
CA ASP A 196 8.81 -12.81 0.61
C ASP A 196 7.53 -12.00 0.81
N ALA A 197 7.55 -11.04 1.72
CA ALA A 197 6.39 -10.16 1.97
C ALA A 197 6.74 -8.71 1.62
N ILE A 198 5.87 -8.08 0.84
CA ILE A 198 5.95 -6.68 0.45
C ILE A 198 4.66 -6.02 0.91
N ALA A 199 4.75 -4.98 1.74
CA ALA A 199 3.61 -4.18 2.16
C ALA A 199 3.76 -2.75 1.66
N LEU A 200 2.66 -2.19 1.14
CA LEU A 200 2.59 -0.80 0.74
C LEU A 200 1.69 -0.05 1.71
N PHE A 201 2.29 0.82 2.54
CA PHE A 201 1.56 1.69 3.44
C PHE A 201 1.29 3.03 2.77
N ILE A 202 0.01 3.35 2.53
CA ILE A 202 -0.38 4.57 1.84
C ILE A 202 -0.93 5.56 2.87
N GLN A 203 -0.38 6.77 2.87
CA GLN A 203 -0.92 7.93 3.55
C GLN A 203 -1.79 8.72 2.57
N PRO A 204 -3.13 8.62 2.66
CA PRO A 204 -4.03 9.49 1.92
C PRO A 204 -3.94 10.91 2.51
N MET A 205 -3.32 11.86 1.81
CA MET A 205 -3.15 13.23 2.29
C MET A 205 -4.39 14.07 1.96
N GLU A 206 -4.84 13.97 0.72
CA GLU A 206 -6.07 14.55 0.17
C GLU A 206 -6.76 13.49 -0.69
N GLU A 207 -7.97 13.75 -1.20
CA GLU A 207 -8.68 12.75 -2.01
C GLU A 207 -7.92 12.32 -3.28
N GLY A 208 -7.17 13.25 -3.88
CA GLY A 208 -6.36 13.04 -5.08
C GLY A 208 -4.85 13.24 -4.86
N LEU A 209 -4.38 13.18 -3.60
CA LEU A 209 -2.98 13.29 -3.26
C LEU A 209 -2.64 12.30 -2.14
N CYS A 210 -1.69 11.42 -2.38
CA CYS A 210 -1.20 10.49 -1.37
C CYS A 210 0.32 10.39 -1.40
N ARG A 211 0.89 9.78 -0.38
CA ARG A 211 2.24 9.24 -0.44
C ARG A 211 2.25 7.81 0.06
N ALA A 212 3.17 7.00 -0.45
CA ALA A 212 3.27 5.60 -0.08
C ALA A 212 4.69 5.23 0.33
N GLN A 213 4.81 4.26 1.23
CA GLN A 213 6.06 3.66 1.69
C GLN A 213 5.96 2.15 1.46
N PRO A 214 6.63 1.61 0.45
CA PRO A 214 6.83 0.17 0.35
C PRO A 214 7.80 -0.30 1.44
N VAL A 215 7.51 -1.43 2.06
CA VAL A 215 8.41 -2.14 2.97
C VAL A 215 8.48 -3.60 2.57
N MET A 216 9.69 -4.16 2.55
CA MET A 216 9.91 -5.56 2.17
C MET A 216 10.57 -6.36 3.28
N TYR A 217 10.17 -7.63 3.40
CA TYR A 217 10.73 -8.65 4.27
C TYR A 217 11.15 -9.84 3.40
N LEU A 218 12.45 -9.90 3.08
CA LEU A 218 12.97 -10.79 2.05
C LEU A 218 13.85 -11.89 2.65
N VAL A 219 13.79 -13.10 2.09
CA VAL A 219 14.73 -14.19 2.41
C VAL A 219 16.10 -13.95 1.75
N ASP A 220 16.18 -13.08 0.74
CA ASP A 220 17.40 -12.78 -0.02
C ASP A 220 18.57 -12.37 0.88
N SER A 221 19.59 -13.23 0.92
CA SER A 221 20.84 -13.06 1.67
C SER A 221 22.04 -12.61 0.82
N VAL A 222 21.85 -12.38 -0.48
CA VAL A 222 22.93 -12.20 -1.46
C VAL A 222 22.98 -10.76 -1.99
N SER A 223 21.82 -10.20 -2.30
CA SER A 223 21.68 -8.87 -2.89
C SER A 223 22.23 -7.78 -1.96
N SER A 224 22.63 -6.64 -2.52
CA SER A 224 22.93 -5.45 -1.71
C SER A 224 21.63 -4.75 -1.29
N HIS A 225 21.66 -3.97 -0.20
CA HIS A 225 20.45 -3.26 0.25
C HIS A 225 20.04 -2.23 -0.80
N LYS A 226 21.04 -1.56 -1.38
CA LYS A 226 20.86 -0.59 -2.46
C LYS A 226 20.24 -1.21 -3.71
N SER A 227 20.62 -2.44 -4.09
CA SER A 227 20.04 -3.09 -5.29
C SER A 227 18.58 -3.45 -5.09
N LEU A 228 18.21 -3.95 -3.90
CA LEU A 228 16.80 -4.24 -3.57
C LEU A 228 15.96 -2.97 -3.52
N LEU A 229 16.47 -1.93 -2.85
CA LEU A 229 15.84 -0.60 -2.81
C LEU A 229 15.62 -0.03 -4.22
N ASN A 230 16.67 -0.04 -5.05
CA ASN A 230 16.59 0.50 -6.41
C ASN A 230 15.62 -0.30 -7.28
N PHE A 231 15.57 -1.63 -7.12
CA PHE A 231 14.65 -2.48 -7.88
C PHE A 231 13.19 -2.10 -7.60
N GLU A 232 12.83 -2.00 -6.32
CA GLU A 232 11.48 -1.62 -5.91
C GLU A 232 11.14 -0.18 -6.35
N GLN A 233 12.07 0.76 -6.19
CA GLN A 233 11.86 2.14 -6.61
C GLN A 233 11.65 2.28 -8.13
N VAL A 234 12.33 1.48 -8.95
CA VAL A 234 12.13 1.48 -10.41
C VAL A 234 10.70 1.05 -10.75
N ILE A 235 10.22 -0.07 -10.17
CA ILE A 235 8.85 -0.57 -10.37
C ILE A 235 7.85 0.52 -9.96
N PHE A 236 7.99 1.04 -8.75
CA PHE A 236 7.06 2.02 -8.20
C PHE A 236 6.98 3.31 -9.03
N LEU A 237 8.11 3.77 -9.58
CA LEU A 237 8.15 4.97 -10.43
C LEU A 237 7.58 4.74 -11.83
N GLN A 238 7.65 3.51 -12.36
CA GLN A 238 6.95 3.16 -13.61
C GLN A 238 5.42 3.23 -13.41
N ASP A 239 4.92 2.67 -12.31
CA ASP A 239 3.50 2.73 -11.94
C ASP A 239 3.01 4.17 -11.75
N ARG A 240 3.82 5.01 -11.10
CA ARG A 240 3.46 6.40 -10.81
C ARG A 240 2.98 7.17 -12.03
N ILE A 241 3.65 6.98 -13.17
CA ILE A 241 3.30 7.67 -14.41
C ILE A 241 1.89 7.29 -14.86
N ILE A 242 1.52 6.02 -14.74
CA ILE A 242 0.19 5.52 -15.13
C ILE A 242 -0.87 6.02 -14.15
N VAL A 243 -0.63 5.84 -12.85
CA VAL A 243 -1.61 6.13 -11.79
C VAL A 243 -1.94 7.64 -11.71
N GLU A 244 -0.96 8.53 -11.85
CA GLU A 244 -1.21 9.99 -11.86
C GLU A 244 -2.00 10.47 -13.11
N ASN A 245 -2.02 9.67 -14.19
CA ASN A 245 -2.70 9.98 -15.44
C ASN A 245 -4.10 9.36 -15.56
N GLN A 246 -4.54 8.52 -14.62
CA GLN A 246 -5.90 7.98 -14.61
C GLN A 246 -6.95 9.10 -14.49
N ARG A 247 -8.05 8.97 -15.24
CA ARG A 247 -9.19 9.91 -15.21
C ARG A 247 -10.51 9.15 -15.13
N PRO A 248 -11.39 9.47 -14.16
CA PRO A 248 -11.20 10.44 -13.08
C PRO A 248 -10.09 10.02 -12.10
N LEU A 249 -9.52 11.01 -11.40
CA LEU A 249 -8.41 10.81 -10.44
C LEU A 249 -8.84 10.00 -9.21
N LEU A 250 -10.08 10.20 -8.78
CA LEU A 250 -10.70 9.48 -7.68
C LEU A 250 -11.23 8.14 -8.17
N LEU A 251 -11.25 7.14 -7.29
CA LEU A 251 -11.68 5.79 -7.64
C LEU A 251 -13.20 5.72 -7.86
N PRO A 252 -13.69 5.31 -9.04
CA PRO A 252 -15.11 5.09 -9.26
C PRO A 252 -15.57 3.78 -8.61
N LEU A 253 -16.54 3.88 -7.70
CA LEU A 253 -17.18 2.70 -7.08
C LEU A 253 -18.52 2.33 -7.71
N GLU A 254 -19.03 3.16 -8.63
CA GLU A 254 -20.32 2.87 -9.26
C GLU A 254 -20.22 1.81 -10.35
N PRO A 255 -21.17 0.86 -10.40
CA PRO A 255 -21.22 -0.12 -11.47
C PRO A 255 -21.23 0.56 -12.85
N ARG A 256 -20.48 -0.02 -13.80
CA ARG A 256 -20.37 0.46 -15.19
C ARG A 256 -19.68 1.81 -15.38
N ALA A 257 -19.15 2.44 -14.33
CA ALA A 257 -18.28 3.61 -14.49
C ALA A 257 -16.99 3.25 -15.24
N GLU A 258 -16.50 2.01 -15.06
CA GLU A 258 -15.39 1.40 -15.79
C GLU A 258 -15.79 -0.03 -16.22
N ILE A 259 -15.05 -0.60 -17.17
CA ILE A 259 -15.36 -1.90 -17.81
C ILE A 259 -14.33 -2.94 -17.33
N PRO A 260 -14.67 -3.77 -16.33
CA PRO A 260 -13.76 -4.81 -15.87
C PRO A 260 -13.80 -6.05 -16.76
N THR A 261 -12.69 -6.77 -16.77
CA THR A 261 -12.48 -8.07 -17.38
C THR A 261 -12.30 -9.15 -16.31
N ARG A 262 -12.04 -10.40 -16.72
CA ARG A 262 -11.79 -11.50 -15.77
C ARG A 262 -10.49 -11.32 -14.98
N ALA A 263 -9.50 -10.62 -15.54
CA ALA A 263 -8.24 -10.35 -14.86
C ALA A 263 -8.41 -9.40 -13.65
N ASP A 264 -9.51 -8.62 -13.64
CA ASP A 264 -9.76 -7.55 -12.66
C ASP A 264 -10.54 -8.04 -11.42
N SER A 265 -10.61 -9.35 -11.20
CA SER A 265 -11.43 -9.96 -10.13
C SER A 265 -11.05 -9.46 -8.73
N SER A 266 -9.77 -9.20 -8.44
CA SER A 266 -9.29 -8.62 -7.18
C SER A 266 -9.73 -7.15 -7.02
N SER A 267 -9.57 -6.34 -8.08
CA SER A 267 -10.02 -4.94 -8.13
C SER A 267 -11.53 -4.83 -7.87
N ILE A 268 -12.35 -5.67 -8.52
CA ILE A 268 -13.81 -5.70 -8.30
C ILE A 268 -14.13 -6.04 -6.83
N ALA A 269 -13.47 -7.05 -6.27
CA ALA A 269 -13.67 -7.43 -4.87
C ALA A 269 -13.30 -6.29 -3.92
N TYR A 270 -12.20 -5.58 -4.19
CA TYR A 270 -11.76 -4.41 -3.43
C TYR A 270 -12.76 -3.25 -3.50
N ARG A 271 -13.22 -2.87 -4.69
CA ARG A 271 -14.24 -1.82 -4.85
C ARG A 271 -15.54 -2.15 -4.12
N ARG A 272 -16.01 -3.41 -4.21
CA ARG A 272 -17.19 -3.88 -3.47
C ARG A 272 -16.98 -3.76 -1.96
N TRP A 273 -15.82 -4.19 -1.46
CA TRP A 273 -15.47 -4.10 -0.05
C TRP A 273 -15.40 -2.66 0.46
N LEU A 274 -14.81 -1.74 -0.29
CA LEU A 274 -14.82 -0.31 0.02
C LEU A 274 -16.23 0.26 0.11
N LYS A 275 -17.10 -0.10 -0.85
CA LYS A 275 -18.51 0.34 -0.88
C LYS A 275 -19.29 -0.19 0.32
N GLU A 276 -19.13 -1.46 0.68
CA GLU A 276 -19.75 -2.06 1.87
C GLU A 276 -19.30 -1.39 3.17
N LYS A 277 -18.04 -0.94 3.23
CA LYS A 277 -17.49 -0.18 4.36
C LYS A 277 -17.94 1.27 4.44
N GLY A 278 -18.54 1.80 3.38
CA GLY A 278 -18.90 3.22 3.29
C GLY A 278 -17.68 4.13 3.15
N VAL A 279 -16.59 3.67 2.54
CA VAL A 279 -15.45 4.54 2.20
C VAL A 279 -15.88 5.49 1.08
N ARG A 280 -15.77 6.80 1.33
CA ARG A 280 -16.05 7.88 0.36
C ARG A 280 -14.80 8.68 0.02
N PHE A 281 -13.89 8.88 0.97
CA PHE A 281 -12.65 9.64 0.78
C PHE A 281 -11.78 9.03 -0.30
N GLY A 282 -11.43 9.83 -1.31
CA GLY A 282 -10.65 9.35 -2.46
C GLY A 282 -11.47 8.59 -3.51
N THR A 283 -12.80 8.58 -3.39
CA THR A 283 -13.74 7.98 -4.35
C THR A 283 -14.58 9.05 -5.04
N THR A 284 -15.12 8.74 -6.22
CA THR A 284 -16.04 9.67 -6.90
C THR A 284 -17.38 9.84 -6.16
N ALA A 285 -17.73 8.97 -5.21
CA ALA A 285 -18.95 9.07 -4.40
C ALA A 285 -18.82 10.08 -3.25
N GLY A 286 -17.59 10.44 -2.86
CA GLY A 286 -17.28 11.47 -1.88
C GLY A 286 -17.27 12.89 -2.46
N ALA A 287 -16.96 13.01 -3.75
CA ALA A 287 -16.76 14.28 -4.44
C ALA A 287 -18.03 14.99 -4.92
N ALA A 288 -19.21 14.55 -4.43
CA ALA A 288 -20.52 15.13 -4.72
C ALA A 288 -21.04 15.95 -3.53
#